data_AF-A0A2M7RVS8-F1
#
_entry.id   AF-A0A2M7RVS8-F1
#
_cell.length_a   1.000
_cell.length_b   1.000
_cell.length_c   1.000
_cell.angle_alpha   90.00
_cell.angle_beta   90.00
_cell.angle_gamma   90.00
#
_symmetry.space_group_name_H-M   'P 1'
#
loop_
_entity.id
_entity.type
_entity.pdbx_description
1 polymer ?
#
loop_
_entity_poly.entity_id
_entity_poly.type
_entity_poly.pdbx_seq_one_letter_code
_entity_poly.pdbx_strand_id
1 'polypeptide(L)'
;MRKLILLLFFIVSGLTAFSQSKIKQFSSDSTIFFNEMEEFLRASRAEDGKLVMDEFSWTWFGGKFSENQRESVYVMANLMLNNKKKAFPDFSNYIKTISLFVNSKYQTETSFFSWQAILEKLIKGETQSKSSSAKKQFVDYLQACNALFEENALFKSPSNTWKANNSNYKFGFDSIPTIEFDALTLTCYSKGDSAIIFNTKGKFYPTEQIWYGEGGKITWERAGFPADSVFATINSTYQINVKSPSFEINEVTFYDYYYFDQALDGSLSEKY
;
A
#
# COMPACT_ATOMS: atom_id res chain seq x y z
N MET A 1 1.58 -53.65 -40.27
CA MET A 1 2.57 -52.56 -40.12
C MET A 1 1.96 -51.25 -39.61
N ARG A 2 0.74 -50.85 -39.99
CA ARG A 2 0.07 -49.60 -39.54
C ARG A 2 -0.38 -49.59 -38.06
N LYS A 3 -0.54 -50.75 -37.42
CA LYS A 3 -0.89 -50.88 -35.99
C LYS A 3 0.32 -50.84 -35.03
N LEU A 4 1.55 -51.03 -35.52
CA LEU A 4 2.76 -50.96 -34.68
C LEU A 4 3.27 -49.52 -34.52
N ILE A 5 2.96 -48.63 -35.47
CA ILE A 5 3.40 -47.22 -35.45
C ILE A 5 2.60 -46.40 -34.43
N LEU A 6 1.34 -46.76 -34.19
CA LEU A 6 0.48 -46.10 -33.19
C LEU A 6 0.85 -46.47 -31.74
N LEU A 7 1.50 -47.61 -31.51
CA LEU A 7 1.99 -47.98 -30.18
C LEU A 7 3.30 -47.27 -29.81
N LEU A 8 4.11 -46.88 -30.80
CA LEU A 8 5.36 -46.16 -30.56
C LEU A 8 5.15 -44.67 -30.21
N PHE A 9 4.03 -44.09 -30.62
CA PHE A 9 3.72 -42.68 -30.34
C PHE A 9 3.20 -42.42 -28.92
N PHE A 10 2.78 -43.48 -28.20
CA PHE A 10 2.29 -43.38 -26.83
C PHE A 10 3.39 -43.59 -25.77
N ILE A 11 4.58 -44.05 -26.16
CA ILE A 11 5.69 -44.35 -25.24
C ILE A 11 6.65 -43.15 -25.09
N VAL A 12 6.65 -42.20 -26.03
CA VAL A 12 7.58 -41.05 -25.99
C VAL A 12 6.99 -39.81 -25.29
N SER A 13 5.69 -39.78 -25.00
CA SER A 13 5.05 -38.66 -24.29
C SER A 13 5.17 -38.71 -22.77
N GLY A 14 5.80 -39.76 -22.21
CA GLY A 14 5.79 -40.04 -20.78
C GLY A 14 6.91 -39.41 -19.94
N LEU A 15 7.85 -38.66 -20.52
CA LEU A 15 9.10 -38.28 -19.83
C LEU A 15 9.33 -36.77 -19.61
N THR A 16 8.32 -35.91 -19.75
CA THR A 16 8.42 -34.50 -19.32
C THR A 16 7.35 -34.09 -18.31
N ALA A 17 6.91 -35.04 -17.48
CA ALA A 17 6.32 -34.68 -16.19
C ALA A 17 7.46 -34.28 -15.25
N PHE A 18 8.06 -33.10 -15.45
CA PHE A 18 8.67 -32.39 -14.33
C PHE A 18 7.54 -32.18 -13.33
N SER A 19 7.51 -33.02 -12.31
CA SER A 19 6.75 -32.75 -11.11
C SER A 19 7.30 -31.43 -10.57
N GLN A 20 6.65 -30.32 -10.91
CA GLN A 20 6.79 -29.10 -10.13
C GLN A 20 6.23 -29.48 -8.77
N SER A 21 7.12 -29.81 -7.84
CA SER A 21 6.78 -30.00 -6.45
C SER A 21 6.20 -28.69 -5.96
N LYS A 22 4.88 -28.56 -6.03
CA LYS A 22 4.17 -27.39 -5.56
C LYS A 22 4.53 -27.22 -4.09
N ILE A 23 5.26 -26.15 -3.77
CA ILE A 23 5.65 -25.81 -2.41
C ILE A 23 4.40 -25.87 -1.53
N LYS A 24 4.48 -26.71 -0.49
CA LYS A 24 3.39 -26.92 0.47
C LYS A 24 3.56 -26.06 1.70
N GLN A 25 4.81 -25.73 2.03
CA GLN A 25 5.22 -24.92 3.16
C GLN A 25 6.61 -24.37 2.84
N PHE A 26 6.84 -23.11 3.18
CA PHE A 26 8.16 -22.50 3.18
C PHE A 26 8.91 -22.84 4.47
N SER A 27 10.20 -23.12 4.35
CA SER A 27 11.11 -23.38 5.46
C SER A 27 11.29 -22.15 6.36
N SER A 28 11.59 -22.39 7.64
CA SER A 28 12.06 -21.36 8.58
C SER A 28 13.59 -21.21 8.58
N ASP A 29 14.31 -21.99 7.76
CA ASP A 29 15.71 -21.74 7.48
C ASP A 29 15.85 -20.59 6.47
N SER A 30 16.68 -19.61 6.79
CA SER A 30 16.77 -18.35 6.02
C SER A 30 17.25 -18.52 4.57
N THR A 31 18.16 -19.45 4.33
CA THR A 31 18.71 -19.67 2.98
C THR A 31 17.77 -20.54 2.16
N ILE A 32 17.20 -21.57 2.78
CA ILE A 32 16.22 -22.44 2.14
C ILE A 32 14.95 -21.64 1.79
N PHE A 33 14.45 -20.81 2.72
CA PHE A 33 13.30 -19.93 2.48
C PHE A 33 13.51 -19.04 1.25
N PHE A 34 14.67 -18.41 1.14
CA PHE A 34 14.99 -17.52 0.02
C PHE A 34 14.93 -18.28 -1.31
N ASN A 35 15.58 -19.45 -1.38
CA ASN A 35 15.60 -20.27 -2.59
C ASN A 35 14.21 -20.80 -2.96
N GLU A 36 13.42 -21.25 -1.98
CA GLU A 36 12.03 -21.69 -2.19
C GLU A 36 11.14 -20.55 -2.69
N MET A 37 11.30 -19.35 -2.14
CA MET A 37 10.57 -18.16 -2.59
C MET A 37 10.94 -17.81 -4.03
N GLU A 38 12.23 -17.88 -4.38
CA GLU A 38 12.67 -17.67 -5.76
C GLU A 38 12.09 -18.70 -6.72
N GLU A 39 12.17 -19.98 -6.39
CA GLU A 39 11.55 -21.04 -7.19
C GLU A 39 10.05 -20.80 -7.36
N PHE A 40 9.36 -20.44 -6.28
CA PHE A 40 7.93 -20.15 -6.28
C PHE A 40 7.56 -19.01 -7.23
N LEU A 41 8.29 -17.89 -7.19
CA LEU A 41 8.05 -16.75 -8.06
C LEU A 41 8.40 -17.08 -9.52
N ARG A 42 9.57 -17.68 -9.77
CA ARG A 42 10.05 -18.01 -11.12
C ARG A 42 9.19 -19.04 -11.82
N ALA A 43 8.60 -19.98 -11.08
CA ALA A 43 7.64 -20.95 -11.62
C ALA A 43 6.39 -20.26 -12.20
N SER A 44 6.00 -19.09 -11.68
CA SER A 44 4.91 -18.29 -12.24
C SER A 44 5.37 -17.35 -13.34
N ARG A 45 6.51 -16.66 -13.16
CA ARG A 45 7.10 -15.73 -14.13
C ARG A 45 8.62 -15.72 -13.96
N ALA A 46 9.33 -16.35 -14.89
CA ALA A 46 10.76 -16.65 -14.73
C ALA A 46 11.65 -15.41 -14.56
N GLU A 47 11.53 -14.43 -15.46
CA GLU A 47 12.37 -13.22 -15.43
C GLU A 47 11.95 -12.25 -14.31
N ASP A 48 10.66 -11.95 -14.19
CA ASP A 48 10.13 -11.09 -13.13
C ASP A 48 10.48 -11.65 -11.73
N GLY A 49 10.33 -12.97 -11.54
CA GLY A 49 10.63 -13.64 -10.27
C GLY A 49 12.10 -13.56 -9.91
N LYS A 50 12.98 -13.74 -10.89
CA LYS A 50 14.42 -13.58 -10.70
C LYS A 50 14.76 -12.14 -10.30
N LEU A 51 14.24 -11.15 -11.02
CA LEU A 51 14.51 -9.74 -10.74
C LEU A 51 14.08 -9.34 -9.32
N VAL A 52 12.87 -9.72 -8.90
CA VAL A 52 12.37 -9.45 -7.54
C VAL A 52 13.28 -10.06 -6.48
N MET A 53 13.76 -11.28 -6.69
CA MET A 53 14.59 -11.98 -5.70
C MET A 53 16.04 -11.52 -5.69
N ASP A 54 16.61 -11.17 -6.86
CA ASP A 54 17.92 -10.53 -6.97
C ASP A 54 17.93 -9.22 -6.19
N GLU A 55 16.90 -8.39 -6.33
CA GLU A 55 16.73 -7.16 -5.54
C GLU A 55 16.54 -7.44 -4.04
N PHE A 56 15.72 -8.43 -3.70
CA PHE A 56 15.46 -8.81 -2.31
C PHE A 56 16.72 -9.33 -1.59
N SER A 57 17.61 -10.03 -2.31
CA SER A 57 18.80 -10.68 -1.74
C SER A 57 19.67 -9.70 -0.93
N TRP A 58 19.84 -8.47 -1.42
CA TRP A 58 20.60 -7.41 -0.77
C TRP A 58 20.02 -7.05 0.59
N THR A 59 18.70 -7.01 0.70
CA THR A 59 18.02 -6.70 1.96
C THR A 59 17.98 -7.92 2.87
N TRP A 60 17.68 -9.09 2.30
CA TRP A 60 17.52 -10.33 3.05
C TRP A 60 18.83 -10.81 3.67
N PHE A 61 19.96 -10.69 2.98
CA PHE A 61 21.27 -11.12 3.50
C PHE A 61 22.11 -9.95 4.03
N GLY A 62 21.74 -8.70 3.77
CA GLY A 62 22.47 -7.50 4.20
C GLY A 62 22.27 -7.08 5.66
N GLY A 63 21.77 -7.96 6.54
CA GLY A 63 21.61 -7.68 7.96
C GLY A 63 20.52 -6.67 8.31
N LYS A 64 19.53 -6.44 7.43
CA LYS A 64 18.43 -5.49 7.64
C LYS A 64 17.30 -6.01 8.51
N PHE A 65 17.12 -7.33 8.55
CA PHE A 65 16.08 -8.01 9.34
C PHE A 65 16.64 -8.49 10.68
N SER A 66 15.90 -8.26 11.76
CA SER A 66 16.09 -8.99 13.02
C SER A 66 15.63 -10.45 12.88
N GLU A 67 16.04 -11.31 13.82
CA GLU A 67 15.58 -12.72 13.85
C GLU A 67 14.05 -12.81 13.99
N ASN A 68 13.46 -11.98 14.84
CA ASN A 68 12.00 -11.94 15.03
C ASN A 68 11.26 -11.50 13.76
N GLN A 69 11.82 -10.53 13.02
CA GLN A 69 11.23 -10.10 11.75
C GLN A 69 11.31 -11.22 10.70
N ARG A 70 12.41 -11.98 10.63
CA ARG A 70 12.53 -13.14 9.73
C ARG A 70 11.49 -14.20 10.06
N GLU A 71 11.34 -14.55 11.34
CA GLU A 71 10.33 -15.52 11.77
C GLU A 71 8.91 -15.08 11.37
N SER A 72 8.59 -13.80 11.59
CA SER A 72 7.31 -13.24 11.14
C SER A 72 7.12 -13.31 9.62
N VAL A 73 8.19 -13.16 8.83
CA VAL A 73 8.13 -13.30 7.37
C VAL A 73 7.81 -14.74 6.97
N TYR A 74 8.41 -15.75 7.61
CA TYR A 74 8.13 -17.16 7.36
C TYR A 74 6.68 -17.53 7.68
N VAL A 75 6.20 -17.08 8.85
CA VAL A 75 4.81 -17.30 9.29
C VAL A 75 3.83 -16.68 8.32
N MET A 76 4.04 -15.41 7.93
CA MET A 76 3.16 -14.73 6.98
C MET A 76 3.20 -15.36 5.58
N ALA A 77 4.37 -15.73 5.07
CA ALA A 77 4.50 -16.40 3.78
C ALA A 77 3.73 -17.73 3.73
N ASN A 78 3.80 -18.53 4.80
CA ASN A 78 3.04 -19.76 4.94
C ASN A 78 1.53 -19.51 5.08
N LEU A 79 1.13 -18.45 5.80
CA LEU A 79 -0.27 -18.04 5.89
C LEU A 79 -0.82 -17.60 4.52
N MET A 80 -0.02 -16.88 3.73
CA MET A 80 -0.32 -16.50 2.35
C MET A 80 -0.48 -17.72 1.44
N LEU A 81 0.41 -18.70 1.57
CA LEU A 81 0.37 -19.94 0.79
C LEU A 81 -0.91 -20.75 1.09
N ASN A 82 -1.23 -20.93 2.38
CA ASN A 82 -2.43 -21.65 2.84
C ASN A 82 -3.73 -20.96 2.38
N ASN A 83 -3.71 -19.63 2.27
CA ASN A 83 -4.82 -18.84 1.74
C ASN A 83 -4.77 -18.66 0.21
N LYS A 84 -3.98 -19.47 -0.50
CA LYS A 84 -3.91 -19.53 -1.97
C LYS A 84 -3.58 -18.17 -2.61
N LYS A 85 -2.76 -17.36 -1.94
CA LYS A 85 -2.19 -16.15 -2.55
C LYS A 85 -1.29 -16.54 -3.72
N LYS A 86 -1.29 -15.73 -4.77
CA LYS A 86 -0.54 -15.99 -6.00
C LYS A 86 0.89 -15.49 -5.89
N ALA A 87 1.83 -16.16 -6.56
CA ALA A 87 3.19 -15.65 -6.74
C ALA A 87 3.20 -14.18 -7.20
N PHE A 88 2.42 -13.87 -8.24
CA PHE A 88 2.18 -12.51 -8.72
C PHE A 88 0.69 -12.13 -8.71
N PRO A 89 0.33 -10.91 -8.29
CA PRO A 89 1.20 -9.90 -7.67
C PRO A 89 1.38 -10.08 -6.14
N ASP A 90 0.73 -11.07 -5.50
CA ASP A 90 0.57 -11.06 -4.04
C ASP A 90 1.90 -11.25 -3.29
N PHE A 91 2.63 -12.35 -3.55
CA PHE A 91 3.93 -12.58 -2.89
C PHE A 91 5.00 -11.59 -3.34
N SER A 92 5.07 -11.28 -4.64
CA SER A 92 6.03 -10.28 -5.14
C SER A 92 5.84 -8.91 -4.48
N ASN A 93 4.59 -8.45 -4.32
CA ASN A 93 4.31 -7.21 -3.62
C ASN A 93 4.69 -7.30 -2.15
N TYR A 94 4.46 -8.44 -1.50
CA TYR A 94 4.81 -8.62 -0.09
C TYR A 94 6.32 -8.56 0.14
N ILE A 95 7.11 -9.24 -0.70
CA ILE A 95 8.58 -9.18 -0.69
C ILE A 95 9.07 -7.74 -0.91
N LYS A 96 8.48 -7.03 -1.87
CA LYS A 96 8.76 -5.61 -2.09
C LYS A 96 8.48 -4.77 -0.85
N THR A 97 7.30 -4.94 -0.25
CA THR A 97 6.86 -4.15 0.91
C THR A 97 7.76 -4.36 2.12
N ILE A 98 8.08 -5.61 2.47
CA ILE A 98 8.96 -5.88 3.63
C ILE A 98 10.37 -5.32 3.40
N SER A 99 10.86 -5.32 2.16
CA SER A 99 12.16 -4.74 1.80
C SER A 99 12.18 -3.24 1.99
N LEU A 100 11.13 -2.55 1.52
CA LEU A 100 10.98 -1.11 1.72
C LEU A 100 10.86 -0.76 3.20
N PHE A 101 10.14 -1.59 3.97
CA PHE A 101 9.92 -1.38 5.39
C PHE A 101 11.23 -1.38 6.19
N VAL A 102 12.03 -2.44 6.07
CA VAL A 102 13.27 -2.59 6.86
C VAL A 102 14.41 -1.69 6.41
N ASN A 103 14.35 -1.16 5.18
CA ASN A 103 15.30 -0.16 4.70
C ASN A 103 14.87 1.28 5.04
N SER A 104 13.65 1.50 5.54
CA SER A 104 13.18 2.82 5.91
C SER A 104 13.81 3.28 7.23
N LYS A 105 14.39 4.48 7.22
CA LYS A 105 14.88 5.15 8.44
C LYS A 105 13.78 5.66 9.37
N TYR A 106 12.52 5.65 8.91
CA TYR A 106 11.37 6.16 9.67
C TYR A 106 10.54 5.05 10.29
N GLN A 107 10.75 3.81 9.86
CA GLN A 107 10.03 2.65 10.38
C GLN A 107 10.83 1.97 11.48
N THR A 108 10.10 1.36 12.41
CA THR A 108 10.65 0.66 13.57
C THR A 108 10.25 -0.80 13.53
N GLU A 109 10.91 -1.63 14.32
CA GLU A 109 10.50 -3.02 14.49
C GLU A 109 9.07 -3.14 15.06
N THR A 110 8.69 -2.26 15.99
CA THR A 110 7.31 -2.20 16.51
C THR A 110 6.30 -1.87 15.42
N SER A 111 6.60 -0.90 14.53
CA SER A 111 5.70 -0.59 13.42
C SER A 111 5.63 -1.72 12.40
N PHE A 112 6.72 -2.48 12.19
CA PHE A 112 6.75 -3.67 11.33
C PHE A 112 5.76 -4.73 11.82
N PHE A 113 5.82 -5.09 13.11
CA PHE A 113 4.90 -6.07 13.67
C PHE A 113 3.46 -5.58 13.71
N SER A 114 3.24 -4.28 13.98
CA SER A 114 1.90 -3.69 13.90
C SER A 114 1.32 -3.80 12.48
N TRP A 115 2.14 -3.55 11.45
CA TRP A 115 1.76 -3.71 10.05
C TRP A 115 1.50 -5.18 9.65
N GLN A 116 2.36 -6.11 10.08
CA GLN A 116 2.18 -7.56 9.86
C GLN A 116 0.89 -8.09 10.48
N ALA A 117 0.57 -7.68 11.72
CA ALA A 117 -0.64 -8.10 12.41
C ALA A 117 -1.92 -7.68 11.67
N ILE A 118 -1.89 -6.52 10.99
CA ILE A 118 -2.98 -6.08 10.12
C ILE A 118 -3.12 -7.00 8.90
N LEU A 119 -2.01 -7.34 8.23
CA LEU A 119 -2.04 -8.31 7.12
C LEU A 119 -2.60 -9.67 7.54
N GLU A 120 -2.26 -10.12 8.74
CA GLU A 120 -2.75 -11.37 9.32
C GLU A 120 -4.28 -11.32 9.53
N LYS A 121 -4.78 -10.24 10.13
CA LYS A 121 -6.23 -10.02 10.29
C LYS A 121 -6.96 -10.01 8.95
N LEU A 122 -6.40 -9.33 7.94
CA LEU A 122 -6.98 -9.24 6.60
C LEU A 122 -7.03 -10.59 5.89
N ILE A 123 -5.96 -11.38 5.99
CA ILE A 123 -5.92 -12.68 5.31
C ILE A 123 -6.79 -13.73 6.00
N LYS A 124 -6.98 -13.63 7.32
CA LYS A 124 -7.94 -14.44 8.09
C LYS A 124 -9.40 -14.00 7.93
N GLY A 125 -9.64 -12.84 7.33
CA GLY A 125 -10.98 -12.30 7.11
C GLY A 125 -11.64 -11.73 8.38
N GLU A 126 -10.85 -11.22 9.32
CA GLU A 126 -11.32 -10.64 10.60
C GLU A 126 -11.84 -9.19 10.47
N THR A 127 -11.88 -8.66 9.25
CA THR A 127 -12.44 -7.35 8.89
C THR A 127 -13.97 -7.33 8.96
N GLN A 128 -14.54 -6.22 9.41
CA GLN A 128 -16.01 -6.01 9.39
C GLN A 128 -16.49 -5.33 8.10
N SER A 129 -15.59 -4.97 7.19
CA SER A 129 -15.97 -4.25 5.98
C SER A 129 -16.66 -5.17 4.97
N LYS A 130 -17.87 -4.78 4.59
CA LYS A 130 -18.74 -5.46 3.62
C LYS A 130 -18.50 -5.00 2.18
N SER A 131 -17.64 -3.99 1.98
CA SER A 131 -17.46 -3.34 0.67
C SER A 131 -16.60 -4.16 -0.30
N SER A 132 -15.82 -5.13 0.20
CA SER A 132 -14.91 -5.93 -0.61
C SER A 132 -14.58 -7.26 0.05
N SER A 133 -14.12 -8.23 -0.76
CA SER A 133 -13.68 -9.53 -0.23
C SER A 133 -12.38 -9.41 0.54
N ALA A 134 -12.19 -10.26 1.55
CA ALA A 134 -10.94 -10.35 2.33
C ALA A 134 -9.68 -10.48 1.42
N LYS A 135 -9.82 -11.23 0.31
CA LYS A 135 -8.75 -11.34 -0.68
C LYS A 135 -8.38 -9.98 -1.28
N LYS A 136 -9.37 -9.18 -1.66
CA LYS A 136 -9.16 -7.86 -2.24
C LYS A 136 -8.59 -6.88 -1.22
N GLN A 137 -9.11 -6.87 0.01
CA GLN A 137 -8.65 -5.98 1.08
C GLN A 137 -7.18 -6.20 1.43
N PHE A 138 -6.72 -7.46 1.50
CA PHE A 138 -5.31 -7.78 1.67
C PHE A 138 -4.44 -7.13 0.57
N VAL A 139 -4.88 -7.22 -0.68
CA VAL A 139 -4.14 -6.65 -1.82
C VAL A 139 -4.17 -5.13 -1.79
N ASP A 140 -5.34 -4.52 -1.55
CA ASP A 140 -5.50 -3.06 -1.49
C ASP A 140 -4.63 -2.45 -0.37
N TYR A 141 -4.62 -3.08 0.81
CA TYR A 141 -3.79 -2.65 1.93
C TYR A 141 -2.30 -2.72 1.59
N LEU A 142 -1.85 -3.84 1.02
CA LEU A 142 -0.45 -4.05 0.65
C LEU A 142 0.01 -3.04 -0.42
N GLN A 143 -0.85 -2.76 -1.42
CA GLN A 143 -0.58 -1.77 -2.45
C GLN A 143 -0.50 -0.36 -1.88
N ALA A 144 -1.42 0.02 -0.99
CA ALA A 144 -1.37 1.31 -0.31
C ALA A 144 -0.09 1.46 0.52
N CYS A 145 0.33 0.41 1.23
CA CYS A 145 1.58 0.43 1.99
C CYS A 145 2.82 0.57 1.10
N ASN A 146 2.86 -0.09 -0.07
CA ASN A 146 3.95 0.12 -1.04
C ASN A 146 4.04 1.59 -1.48
N ALA A 147 2.92 2.19 -1.88
CA ALA A 147 2.88 3.60 -2.27
C ALA A 147 3.32 4.54 -1.12
N LEU A 148 2.92 4.21 0.11
CA LEU A 148 3.27 4.97 1.30
C LEU A 148 4.77 4.87 1.62
N PHE A 149 5.37 3.68 1.55
CA PHE A 149 6.78 3.50 1.86
C PHE A 149 7.72 4.04 0.79
N GLU A 150 7.34 3.94 -0.48
CA GLU A 150 8.18 4.43 -1.58
C GLU A 150 8.10 5.94 -1.74
N GLU A 151 6.90 6.51 -1.60
CA GLU A 151 6.62 7.86 -2.08
C GLU A 151 5.92 8.75 -1.04
N ASN A 152 5.65 8.24 0.17
CA ASN A 152 4.70 8.85 1.11
C ASN A 152 3.33 9.11 0.47
N ALA A 153 2.91 8.27 -0.48
CA ALA A 153 1.62 8.38 -1.14
C ALA A 153 0.58 7.52 -0.43
N LEU A 154 -0.52 8.15 0.01
CA LEU A 154 -1.71 7.44 0.52
C LEU A 154 -2.41 6.71 -0.64
N PHE A 155 -2.38 7.32 -1.83
CA PHE A 155 -2.94 6.78 -3.05
C PHE A 155 -2.17 7.25 -4.27
N LYS A 156 -2.04 6.37 -5.26
CA LYS A 156 -1.40 6.67 -6.53
C LYS A 156 -2.13 5.99 -7.68
N SER A 157 -2.48 6.76 -8.69
CA SER A 157 -3.00 6.29 -9.97
C SER A 157 -2.46 7.18 -11.10
N PRO A 158 -2.69 6.81 -12.37
CA PRO A 158 -2.38 7.70 -13.49
C PRO A 158 -3.16 9.03 -13.48
N SER A 159 -4.34 9.07 -12.84
CA SER A 159 -5.19 10.27 -12.81
C SER A 159 -4.77 11.25 -11.71
N ASN A 160 -4.46 10.74 -10.52
CA ASN A 160 -4.15 11.56 -9.36
C ASN A 160 -3.32 10.80 -8.33
N THR A 161 -2.57 11.55 -7.52
CA THR A 161 -1.78 11.01 -6.41
C THR A 161 -1.99 11.87 -5.16
N TRP A 162 -2.30 11.23 -4.04
CA TRP A 162 -2.41 11.88 -2.74
C TRP A 162 -1.18 11.57 -1.91
N LYS A 163 -0.42 12.60 -1.51
CA LYS A 163 0.86 12.46 -0.80
C LYS A 163 0.84 13.17 0.55
N ALA A 164 1.43 12.51 1.55
CA ALA A 164 1.85 13.14 2.78
C ALA A 164 3.25 13.72 2.63
N ASN A 165 3.52 14.85 3.28
CA ASN A 165 4.85 15.46 3.31
C ASN A 165 5.84 14.80 4.29
N ASN A 166 5.40 13.81 5.06
CA ASN A 166 6.20 13.14 6.08
C ASN A 166 5.85 11.65 6.20
N SER A 167 6.66 10.93 6.99
CA SER A 167 6.49 9.49 7.25
C SER A 167 6.11 9.19 8.72
N ASN A 168 5.57 10.18 9.44
CA ASN A 168 5.22 10.09 10.85
C ASN A 168 3.78 9.60 11.01
N TYR A 169 3.55 8.33 10.69
CA TYR A 169 2.23 7.70 10.80
C TYR A 169 2.26 6.45 11.68
N LYS A 170 1.08 6.07 12.17
CA LYS A 170 0.86 4.89 13.00
C LYS A 170 -0.09 3.93 12.30
N PHE A 171 0.29 2.66 12.24
CA PHE A 171 -0.59 1.60 11.79
C PHE A 171 -1.60 1.26 12.89
N GLY A 172 -2.87 1.17 12.52
CA GLY A 172 -3.95 0.82 13.42
C GLY A 172 -4.94 -0.14 12.78
N PHE A 173 -5.81 -0.70 13.62
CA PHE A 173 -6.89 -1.58 13.19
C PHE A 173 -8.06 -1.36 14.15
N ASP A 174 -9.13 -0.77 13.64
CA ASP A 174 -10.40 -0.68 14.36
C ASP A 174 -11.29 -1.89 13.98
N SER A 175 -12.19 -1.68 13.03
CA SER A 175 -12.93 -2.68 12.27
C SER A 175 -12.27 -2.98 10.91
N ILE A 176 -11.41 -2.08 10.45
CA ILE A 176 -10.63 -2.15 9.21
C ILE A 176 -9.23 -1.54 9.42
N PRO A 177 -8.27 -1.76 8.50
CA PRO A 177 -6.95 -1.15 8.58
C PRO A 177 -7.02 0.38 8.56
N THR A 178 -6.22 1.02 9.42
CA THR A 178 -6.07 2.48 9.46
C THR A 178 -4.60 2.88 9.45
N ILE A 179 -4.31 4.04 8.86
CA ILE A 179 -3.01 4.70 8.93
C ILE A 179 -3.24 6.13 9.43
N GLU A 180 -2.82 6.39 10.67
CA GLU A 180 -3.10 7.63 11.38
C GLU A 180 -1.91 8.59 11.32
N PHE A 181 -2.19 9.87 11.10
CA PHE A 181 -1.22 10.95 11.07
C PHE A 181 -1.64 12.03 12.07
N ASP A 182 -0.77 12.30 13.03
CA ASP A 182 -1.00 13.34 14.05
C ASP A 182 -0.81 14.76 13.46
N ALA A 183 -0.01 14.90 12.39
CA ALA A 183 0.15 16.12 11.61
C ALA A 183 0.79 15.83 10.24
N LEU A 184 0.28 16.45 9.18
CA LEU A 184 0.87 16.45 7.85
C LEU A 184 0.42 17.65 7.01
N THR A 185 1.14 17.86 5.91
CA THR A 185 0.57 18.51 4.72
C THR A 185 0.14 17.42 3.76
N LEU A 186 -1.12 17.46 3.34
CA LEU A 186 -1.71 16.52 2.40
C LEU A 186 -1.87 17.20 1.04
N THR A 187 -1.19 16.65 0.03
CA THR A 187 -1.19 17.21 -1.34
C THR A 187 -1.82 16.24 -2.32
N CYS A 188 -2.81 16.71 -3.09
CA CYS A 188 -3.29 16.04 -4.29
C CYS A 188 -2.54 16.59 -5.50
N TYR A 189 -1.96 15.71 -6.31
CA TYR A 189 -1.43 16.04 -7.63
C TYR A 189 -2.35 15.46 -8.70
N SER A 190 -2.80 16.28 -9.65
CA SER A 190 -3.67 15.84 -10.76
C SER A 190 -3.51 16.75 -11.98
N LYS A 191 -3.33 16.15 -13.17
CA LYS A 191 -3.26 16.85 -14.48
C LYS A 191 -2.39 18.12 -14.53
N GLY A 192 -1.26 18.16 -13.82
CA GLY A 192 -0.35 19.30 -13.80
C GLY A 192 -0.71 20.40 -12.80
N ASP A 193 -1.77 20.21 -12.01
CA ASP A 193 -2.15 21.07 -10.89
C ASP A 193 -2.03 20.31 -9.56
N SER A 194 -2.14 21.04 -8.45
CA SER A 194 -2.22 20.48 -7.11
C SER A 194 -3.14 21.27 -6.21
N ALA A 195 -3.83 20.60 -5.29
CA ALA A 195 -4.30 21.24 -4.06
C ALA A 195 -3.54 20.71 -2.86
N ILE A 196 -3.39 21.61 -1.90
CA ILE A 196 -2.62 21.37 -0.69
C ILE A 196 -3.49 21.73 0.50
N ILE A 197 -3.61 20.77 1.43
CA ILE A 197 -4.18 21.00 2.76
C ILE A 197 -3.00 21.00 3.73
N PHE A 198 -2.62 22.20 4.18
CA PHE A 198 -1.54 22.41 5.13
C PHE A 198 -1.99 22.08 6.55
N ASN A 199 -1.07 21.53 7.35
CA ASN A 199 -1.24 21.32 8.80
C ASN A 199 -2.54 20.62 9.19
N THR A 200 -2.93 19.60 8.42
CA THR A 200 -4.06 18.72 8.75
C THR A 200 -3.56 17.49 9.52
N LYS A 201 -4.48 16.75 10.10
CA LYS A 201 -4.27 15.46 10.76
C LYS A 201 -5.45 14.55 10.43
N GLY A 202 -5.30 13.24 10.65
CA GLY A 202 -6.41 12.33 10.37
C GLY A 202 -6.02 10.88 10.16
N LYS A 203 -7.00 10.11 9.69
CA LYS A 203 -6.91 8.67 9.47
C LYS A 203 -7.18 8.32 8.02
N PHE A 204 -6.25 7.62 7.40
CA PHE A 204 -6.44 7.00 6.10
C PHE A 204 -6.92 5.56 6.27
N TYR A 205 -7.98 5.21 5.53
CA TYR A 205 -8.55 3.87 5.46
C TYR A 205 -8.20 3.23 4.11
N PRO A 206 -7.03 2.57 3.97
CA PRO A 206 -6.50 2.09 2.70
C PRO A 206 -7.41 1.09 1.97
N THR A 207 -8.17 0.27 2.69
CA THR A 207 -9.10 -0.69 2.05
C THR A 207 -10.36 -0.04 1.50
N GLU A 208 -10.71 1.15 2.01
CA GLU A 208 -11.88 1.92 1.55
C GLU A 208 -11.49 3.08 0.65
N GLN A 209 -10.21 3.46 0.66
CA GLN A 209 -9.65 4.56 -0.12
C GLN A 209 -10.28 5.89 0.31
N ILE A 210 -10.44 6.07 1.63
CA ILE A 210 -11.01 7.27 2.24
C ILE A 210 -10.00 7.84 3.24
N TRP A 211 -9.77 9.14 3.15
CA TRP A 211 -9.10 9.94 4.16
C TRP A 211 -10.15 10.66 5.01
N TYR A 212 -10.12 10.48 6.32
CA TYR A 212 -10.88 11.31 7.27
C TYR A 212 -9.93 12.29 7.93
N GLY A 213 -10.05 13.55 7.56
CA GLY A 213 -9.20 14.64 8.04
C GLY A 213 -9.90 15.52 9.06
N GLU A 214 -9.10 16.24 9.83
CA GLU A 214 -9.55 17.26 10.77
C GLU A 214 -8.65 18.48 10.66
N GLY A 215 -9.27 19.65 10.53
CA GLY A 215 -8.57 20.91 10.47
C GLY A 215 -7.66 21.07 9.26
N GLY A 216 -6.85 22.11 9.29
CA GLY A 216 -5.90 22.46 8.24
C GLY A 216 -6.22 23.79 7.57
N LYS A 217 -5.35 24.16 6.62
CA LYS A 217 -5.40 25.43 5.89
C LYS A 217 -5.23 25.18 4.41
N ILE A 218 -6.01 25.88 3.59
CA ILE A 218 -5.90 25.90 2.12
C ILE A 218 -5.55 27.32 1.69
N THR A 219 -4.64 27.48 0.72
CA THR A 219 -4.14 28.77 0.23
C THR A 219 -4.36 28.92 -1.28
N TRP A 220 -4.34 30.18 -1.75
CA TRP A 220 -4.48 30.51 -3.17
C TRP A 220 -3.18 31.05 -3.80
N GLU A 221 -2.03 30.58 -3.32
CA GLU A 221 -0.72 30.96 -3.88
C GLU A 221 -0.60 30.61 -5.37
N ARG A 222 -1.25 29.52 -5.81
CA ARG A 222 -1.33 29.15 -7.24
C ARG A 222 -2.04 30.19 -8.11
N ALA A 223 -2.90 31.02 -7.52
CA ALA A 223 -3.59 32.12 -8.17
C ALA A 223 -2.87 33.47 -7.98
N GLY A 224 -1.68 33.48 -7.36
CA GLY A 224 -0.85 34.66 -7.15
C GLY A 224 -1.16 35.44 -5.85
N PHE A 225 -1.99 34.89 -4.96
CA PHE A 225 -2.31 35.54 -3.69
C PHE A 225 -1.39 35.07 -2.55
N PRO A 226 -0.89 35.97 -1.68
CA PRO A 226 -0.12 35.59 -0.51
C PRO A 226 -0.90 34.67 0.45
N ALA A 227 -0.25 33.63 0.98
CA ALA A 227 -0.86 32.64 1.87
C ALA A 227 -1.37 33.21 3.21
N ASP A 228 -0.91 34.39 3.60
CA ASP A 228 -1.35 35.12 4.79
C ASP A 228 -2.48 36.12 4.52
N SER A 229 -2.80 36.39 3.24
CA SER A 229 -3.86 37.32 2.84
C SER A 229 -5.11 36.65 2.29
N VAL A 230 -4.96 35.54 1.54
CA VAL A 230 -6.09 34.79 0.95
C VAL A 230 -5.97 33.30 1.27
N PHE A 231 -6.83 32.82 2.17
CA PHE A 231 -6.79 31.45 2.66
C PHE A 231 -8.12 31.00 3.26
N ALA A 232 -8.29 29.69 3.42
CA ALA A 232 -9.40 29.10 4.16
C ALA A 232 -8.87 28.22 5.30
N THR A 233 -9.48 28.32 6.48
CA THR A 233 -9.26 27.39 7.60
C THR A 233 -10.41 26.40 7.67
N ILE A 234 -10.09 25.13 7.91
CA ILE A 234 -11.08 24.06 8.03
C ILE A 234 -11.48 23.94 9.50
N ASN A 235 -12.78 24.06 9.81
CA ASN A 235 -13.28 24.11 11.19
C ASN A 235 -13.89 22.78 11.66
N SER A 236 -14.03 21.81 10.76
CA SER A 236 -14.67 20.52 11.04
C SER A 236 -13.80 19.34 10.65
N THR A 237 -14.30 18.13 10.94
CA THR A 237 -13.85 16.92 10.26
C THR A 237 -14.38 16.89 8.82
N TYR A 238 -13.63 16.28 7.91
CA TYR A 238 -14.00 16.12 6.51
C TYR A 238 -13.53 14.77 5.98
N GLN A 239 -14.09 14.34 4.84
CA GLN A 239 -13.69 13.11 4.18
C GLN A 239 -13.28 13.35 2.73
N ILE A 240 -12.27 12.62 2.28
CA ILE A 240 -11.79 12.66 0.90
C ILE A 240 -11.75 11.23 0.38
N ASN A 241 -12.49 10.95 -0.68
CA ASN A 241 -12.27 9.75 -1.47
C ASN A 241 -11.02 9.97 -2.32
N VAL A 242 -9.91 9.32 -1.96
CA VAL A 242 -8.61 9.57 -2.59
C VAL A 242 -8.56 9.14 -4.06
N LYS A 243 -9.52 8.36 -4.54
CA LYS A 243 -9.68 8.03 -5.96
C LYS A 243 -10.28 9.17 -6.79
N SER A 244 -10.95 10.12 -6.14
CA SER A 244 -11.54 11.27 -6.82
C SER A 244 -10.48 12.37 -7.01
N PRO A 245 -10.39 12.97 -8.21
CA PRO A 245 -9.64 14.21 -8.43
C PRO A 245 -10.47 15.43 -7.99
N SER A 246 -11.20 15.32 -6.89
CA SER A 246 -11.97 16.41 -6.33
C SER A 246 -12.28 16.12 -4.87
N PHE A 247 -12.49 17.18 -4.09
CA PHE A 247 -13.00 17.06 -2.73
C PHE A 247 -13.88 18.26 -2.36
N GLU A 248 -14.66 18.08 -1.31
CA GLU A 248 -15.55 19.09 -0.76
C GLU A 248 -15.39 19.10 0.77
N ILE A 249 -15.35 20.30 1.35
CA ILE A 249 -15.27 20.54 2.78
C ILE A 249 -16.39 21.50 3.13
N ASN A 250 -17.33 21.06 3.96
CA ASN A 250 -18.58 21.80 4.20
C ASN A 250 -18.43 22.99 5.14
N GLU A 251 -17.46 22.95 6.06
CA GLU A 251 -17.29 23.96 7.11
C GLU A 251 -15.87 24.52 7.07
N VAL A 252 -15.73 25.62 6.32
CA VAL A 252 -14.53 26.43 6.27
C VAL A 252 -14.84 27.87 6.62
N THR A 253 -13.84 28.58 7.15
CA THR A 253 -13.85 30.03 7.23
C THR A 253 -12.84 30.56 6.20
N PHE A 254 -13.32 31.34 5.24
CA PHE A 254 -12.53 31.95 4.19
C PHE A 254 -12.13 33.39 4.56
N TYR A 255 -10.87 33.72 4.31
CA TYR A 255 -10.27 35.02 4.56
C TYR A 255 -9.74 35.55 3.24
N ASP A 256 -10.16 36.76 2.88
CA ASP A 256 -9.57 37.54 1.79
C ASP A 256 -9.54 39.01 2.21
N TYR A 257 -8.37 39.43 2.67
CA TYR A 257 -8.15 40.77 3.21
C TYR A 257 -8.13 41.88 2.15
N TYR A 258 -8.25 41.55 0.87
CA TYR A 258 -8.36 42.55 -0.20
C TYR A 258 -9.81 42.96 -0.46
N TYR A 259 -10.76 42.04 -0.25
CA TYR A 259 -12.15 42.22 -0.69
C TYR A 259 -13.19 42.15 0.43
N PHE A 260 -12.89 41.57 1.58
CA PHE A 260 -13.86 41.45 2.68
C PHE A 260 -13.31 41.99 3.99
N ASP A 261 -14.14 42.76 4.70
CA ASP A 261 -13.85 43.26 6.05
C ASP A 261 -13.97 42.17 7.13
N GLN A 262 -14.68 41.07 6.82
CA GLN A 262 -14.93 39.96 7.72
C GLN A 262 -14.70 38.63 6.99
N ALA A 263 -14.28 37.63 7.74
CA ALA A 263 -14.15 36.28 7.23
C ALA A 263 -15.54 35.68 6.92
N LEU A 264 -15.60 34.81 5.91
CA LEU A 264 -16.84 34.23 5.40
C LEU A 264 -16.89 32.74 5.73
N ASP A 265 -17.92 32.31 6.44
CA ASP A 265 -18.19 30.88 6.65
C ASP A 265 -18.89 30.28 5.43
N GLY A 266 -18.53 29.05 5.08
CA GLY A 266 -19.14 28.34 3.98
C GLY A 266 -18.48 27.00 3.67
N SER A 267 -18.69 26.53 2.45
CA SER A 267 -18.12 25.29 1.92
C SER A 267 -17.08 25.54 0.84
N LEU A 268 -16.06 24.70 0.78
CA LEU A 268 -15.01 24.71 -0.24
C LEU A 268 -15.09 23.47 -1.11
N SER A 269 -15.05 23.64 -2.43
CA SER A 269 -14.97 22.55 -3.40
C SER A 269 -13.78 22.75 -4.33
N GLU A 270 -12.95 21.72 -4.44
CA GLU A 270 -11.78 21.67 -5.33
C GLU A 270 -11.98 20.58 -6.39
N LYS A 271 -11.68 20.89 -7.65
CA LYS A 271 -11.81 19.97 -8.80
C LYS A 271 -10.59 20.13 -9.72
N TYR A 272 -10.03 19.02 -10.20
CA TYR A 272 -8.85 18.97 -11.09
C TYR A 272 -9.13 18.37 -12.48
#